data_AF-A0A0A2UTT5-F1
#
_entry.id   AF-A0A0A2UTT5-F1
#
_cell.length_a   1.000
_cell.length_b   1.000
_cell.length_c   1.000
_cell.angle_alpha   90.00
_cell.angle_beta   90.00
_cell.angle_gamma   90.00
#
_symmetry.space_group_name_H-M   'P 1'
#
loop_
_entity.id
_entity.type
_entity.pdbx_description
1 polymer ?
#
loop_
_entity_poly.entity_id
_entity_poly.type
_entity_poly.pdbx_seq_one_letter_code
_entity_poly.pdbx_strand_id
1 'polypeptide(L)'
;MKKGLDGLRKPGGRPKGNKSEVFSQENGNIEVMTSKEKPDKDVQLGKMDMASSVVDTVGDVVSQVSRSIENVKLASMELDKIRETSRRDVKVAKESTKTTKIEEREKTKRFVQETEKEIREIEKESTKLANTHMETMKKQDQEHERKMKQLQLAEDHLGQLSDHLQVLMDKVKQCHAEGIEVPEELTLQIQEHSKVLTERTIQLQQS
;
A
#
# COMPACT_ATOMS: atom_id res chain seq x y z
N MET A 1 -24.03 -27.57 5.72
CA MET A 1 -24.40 -27.25 7.12
C MET A 1 -23.68 -25.97 7.54
N LYS A 2 -24.43 -25.01 8.11
CA LYS A 2 -24.03 -23.77 8.85
C LYS A 2 -23.20 -22.72 8.07
N LYS A 3 -23.83 -21.63 7.60
CA LYS A 3 -24.06 -20.31 8.27
C LYS A 3 -22.72 -19.58 8.52
N GLY A 4 -22.43 -18.37 8.06
CA GLY A 4 -23.24 -17.21 7.67
C GLY A 4 -22.55 -15.99 8.31
N LEU A 5 -22.37 -14.88 7.58
CA LEU A 5 -22.23 -13.53 8.14
C LEU A 5 -22.40 -12.51 6.99
N ASP A 6 -23.66 -12.24 6.73
CA ASP A 6 -24.14 -11.02 6.09
C ASP A 6 -23.84 -9.80 6.97
N GLY A 7 -23.60 -8.67 6.30
CA GLY A 7 -24.10 -7.39 6.78
C GLY A 7 -23.08 -6.48 7.44
N LEU A 8 -22.66 -5.45 6.69
CA LEU A 8 -22.51 -4.06 7.19
C LEU A 8 -22.47 -3.09 6.00
N ARG A 9 -23.61 -2.96 5.31
CA ARG A 9 -23.99 -1.69 4.66
C ARG A 9 -24.93 -0.98 5.61
N LYS A 10 -24.61 0.25 6.02
CA LYS A 10 -25.61 1.22 6.40
C LYS A 10 -25.46 2.51 5.59
N PRO A 11 -26.57 3.08 5.08
CA PRO A 11 -26.62 4.35 4.37
C PRO A 11 -26.93 5.51 5.32
N GLY A 12 -26.73 6.73 4.83
CA GLY A 12 -27.52 7.90 5.26
C GLY A 12 -26.94 8.74 6.40
N GLY A 13 -26.29 9.84 6.03
CA GLY A 13 -26.10 11.01 6.87
C GLY A 13 -26.66 12.25 6.17
N ARG A 14 -27.91 12.61 6.48
CA ARG A 14 -28.46 13.95 6.22
C ARG A 14 -28.00 14.88 7.35
N PRO A 15 -27.47 16.08 7.07
CA PRO A 15 -27.53 17.16 8.04
C PRO A 15 -28.95 17.71 8.08
N LYS A 16 -29.54 17.66 9.28
CA LYS A 16 -30.81 18.32 9.63
C LYS A 16 -30.64 19.84 9.48
N GLY A 17 -31.69 20.48 8.96
CA GLY A 17 -31.80 21.93 8.94
C GLY A 17 -31.85 22.51 10.35
N ASN A 18 -31.50 23.79 10.45
CA ASN A 18 -31.91 24.64 11.55
C ASN A 18 -32.38 25.99 10.98
N LYS A 19 -33.67 26.22 11.23
CA LYS A 19 -34.31 27.47 11.66
C LYS A 19 -34.25 28.67 10.72
N SER A 20 -35.36 28.82 10.02
CA SER A 20 -36.02 30.10 9.77
C SER A 20 -36.06 30.95 11.04
N GLU A 21 -35.51 32.15 10.97
CA GLU A 21 -35.92 33.28 11.81
C GLU A 21 -36.65 34.29 10.93
N VAL A 22 -37.84 34.65 11.43
CA VAL A 22 -38.79 35.62 10.91
C VAL A 22 -38.71 36.83 11.84
N PHE A 23 -39.01 38.03 11.29
CA PHE A 23 -39.09 39.35 11.94
C PHE A 23 -37.74 40.04 12.15
N SER A 24 -37.53 41.28 11.70
CA SER A 24 -38.39 42.44 12.00
C SER A 24 -38.73 43.32 10.78
N GLN A 25 -40.02 43.61 10.64
CA GLN A 25 -40.49 44.93 10.22
C GLN A 25 -40.16 45.90 11.34
N GLU A 26 -39.57 47.05 11.01
CA GLU A 26 -39.65 48.22 11.88
C GLU A 26 -40.23 49.37 11.04
N ASN A 27 -41.47 49.69 11.38
CA ASN A 27 -42.19 50.87 10.96
C ASN A 27 -41.51 52.10 11.56
N GLY A 28 -41.30 53.14 10.76
CA GLY A 28 -40.72 54.40 11.23
C GLY A 28 -41.21 55.60 10.43
N ASN A 29 -42.38 56.10 10.85
CA ASN A 29 -42.87 57.48 10.75
C ASN A 29 -43.00 58.15 9.37
N ILE A 30 -44.23 58.12 8.85
CA ILE A 30 -44.78 59.22 8.04
C ILE A 30 -45.30 60.26 9.05
N GLU A 31 -44.58 61.36 9.20
CA GLU A 31 -45.02 62.50 9.99
C GLU A 31 -46.11 63.27 9.20
N VAL A 32 -47.36 63.00 9.54
CA VAL A 32 -48.51 63.76 9.06
C VAL A 32 -48.68 64.98 9.96
N MET A 33 -48.02 66.09 9.62
CA MET A 33 -48.35 67.39 10.20
C MET A 33 -49.58 67.96 9.49
N THR A 34 -50.73 67.87 10.17
CA THR A 34 -51.93 68.62 9.82
C THR A 34 -51.89 69.97 10.52
N SER A 35 -51.68 71.04 9.76
CA SER A 35 -51.90 72.40 10.25
C SER A 35 -53.22 72.91 9.69
N LYS A 36 -54.20 73.06 10.60
CA LYS A 36 -55.41 73.84 10.38
C LYS A 36 -55.02 75.32 10.39
N GLU A 37 -55.28 76.04 9.31
CA GLU A 37 -55.45 77.48 9.38
C GLU A 37 -56.57 77.90 8.42
N LYS A 38 -57.48 78.74 8.91
CA LYS A 38 -58.65 79.25 8.20
C LYS A 38 -58.27 80.46 7.33
N PRO A 39 -59.07 80.77 6.28
CA PRO A 39 -58.66 81.66 5.21
C PRO A 39 -59.10 83.10 5.47
N ASP A 40 -58.21 84.05 5.24
CA ASP A 40 -58.61 85.44 4.98
C ASP A 40 -58.11 85.90 3.61
N LYS A 41 -59.13 86.05 2.76
CA LYS A 41 -59.37 86.89 1.60
C LYS A 41 -58.20 87.59 0.87
N ASP A 42 -58.40 87.58 -0.44
CA ASP A 42 -57.91 88.51 -1.46
C ASP A 42 -56.53 88.23 -2.06
N VAL A 43 -56.50 87.22 -2.93
CA VAL A 43 -55.64 87.26 -4.14
C VAL A 43 -56.49 86.87 -5.34
N GLN A 44 -57.04 87.88 -6.02
CA GLN A 44 -57.23 87.78 -7.46
C GLN A 44 -55.85 87.80 -8.11
N LEU A 45 -55.45 86.71 -8.76
CA LEU A 45 -54.71 86.69 -10.05
C LEU A 45 -54.30 85.24 -10.36
N GLY A 46 -54.46 84.82 -11.62
CA GLY A 46 -53.74 83.67 -12.18
C GLY A 46 -54.53 82.36 -12.30
N LYS A 47 -55.47 82.28 -13.25
CA LYS A 47 -55.92 80.96 -13.80
C LYS A 47 -54.90 80.36 -14.79
N MET A 48 -53.73 80.97 -14.93
CA MET A 48 -52.60 80.48 -15.72
C MET A 48 -51.49 80.21 -14.72
N ASP A 49 -51.21 78.93 -14.41
CA ASP A 49 -49.89 78.40 -13.96
C ASP A 49 -49.96 77.03 -13.26
N MET A 50 -51.13 76.55 -12.82
CA MET A 50 -51.23 75.18 -12.29
C MET A 50 -50.97 74.11 -13.37
N ALA A 51 -51.39 74.36 -14.62
CA ALA A 51 -51.14 73.44 -15.72
C ALA A 51 -49.63 73.38 -16.09
N SER A 52 -48.90 74.50 -15.98
CA SER A 52 -47.46 74.54 -16.25
C SER A 52 -46.67 73.82 -15.15
N SER A 53 -46.96 74.11 -13.88
CA SER A 53 -46.31 73.47 -12.73
C SER A 53 -46.51 71.95 -12.68
N VAL A 54 -47.70 71.45 -13.04
CA VAL A 54 -47.97 70.01 -13.13
C VAL A 54 -47.21 69.39 -14.30
N VAL A 55 -47.12 70.05 -15.46
CA VAL A 55 -46.38 69.56 -16.61
C VAL A 55 -44.87 69.48 -16.33
N ASP A 56 -44.30 70.48 -15.66
CA ASP A 56 -42.88 70.49 -15.27
C ASP A 56 -42.57 69.38 -14.26
N THR A 57 -43.43 69.22 -13.24
CA THR A 57 -43.27 68.14 -12.23
C THR A 57 -43.40 66.76 -12.86
N VAL A 58 -44.34 66.56 -13.79
CA VAL A 58 -44.49 65.30 -14.54
C VAL A 58 -43.29 65.07 -15.44
N GLY A 59 -42.74 66.11 -16.08
CA GLY A 59 -41.51 66.03 -16.89
C GLY A 59 -40.30 65.56 -16.08
N ASP A 60 -40.13 66.06 -14.86
CA ASP A 60 -39.06 65.66 -13.95
C ASP A 60 -39.20 64.21 -13.47
N VAL A 61 -40.43 63.79 -13.13
CA VAL A 61 -40.72 62.40 -12.75
C VAL A 61 -40.46 61.46 -13.91
N VAL A 62 -40.91 61.78 -15.12
CA VAL A 62 -40.64 60.98 -16.33
C VAL A 62 -39.14 60.88 -16.61
N SER A 63 -38.39 61.97 -16.40
CA SER A 63 -36.94 62.00 -16.57
C SER A 63 -36.18 61.21 -15.50
N GLN A 64 -36.67 61.19 -14.25
CA GLN A 64 -36.12 60.33 -13.18
C GLN A 64 -36.42 58.85 -13.44
N VAL A 65 -37.65 58.52 -13.82
CA VAL A 65 -38.05 57.14 -14.14
C VAL A 65 -37.24 56.61 -15.32
N SER A 66 -37.02 57.43 -16.36
CA SER A 66 -36.21 57.04 -17.53
C SER A 66 -34.76 56.72 -17.14
N ARG A 67 -34.12 57.57 -16.32
CA ARG A 67 -32.77 57.32 -15.79
C ARG A 67 -32.71 56.08 -14.90
N SER A 68 -33.74 55.85 -14.07
CA SER A 68 -33.83 54.66 -13.23
C SER A 68 -33.94 53.38 -14.08
N ILE A 69 -34.70 53.41 -15.18
CA ILE A 69 -34.82 52.28 -16.10
C ILE A 69 -33.48 51.99 -16.80
N GLU A 70 -32.75 53.03 -17.21
CA GLU A 70 -31.41 52.90 -17.80
C GLU A 70 -30.44 52.23 -16.82
N ASN A 71 -30.43 52.69 -15.57
CA ASN A 71 -29.59 52.13 -14.51
C ASN A 71 -29.91 50.67 -14.21
N VAL A 72 -31.21 50.30 -14.20
CA VAL A 72 -31.64 48.91 -14.02
C VAL A 72 -31.18 48.02 -15.19
N LYS A 73 -31.22 48.53 -16.43
CA LYS A 73 -30.70 47.79 -17.60
C LYS A 73 -29.20 47.55 -17.51
N LEU A 74 -28.44 48.56 -17.10
CA LEU A 74 -26.98 48.44 -16.92
C LEU A 74 -26.63 47.44 -15.82
N ALA A 75 -27.29 47.52 -14.67
CA ALA A 75 -27.10 46.57 -13.57
C ALA A 75 -27.48 45.14 -13.99
N SER A 76 -28.53 44.96 -14.80
CA SER A 76 -28.90 43.65 -15.35
C SER A 76 -27.81 43.07 -16.24
N MET A 77 -27.21 43.89 -17.12
CA MET A 77 -26.12 43.45 -18.00
C MET A 77 -24.86 43.07 -17.22
N GLU A 78 -24.54 43.78 -16.15
CA GLU A 78 -23.42 43.43 -15.27
C GLU A 78 -23.65 42.12 -14.52
N LEU A 79 -24.87 41.88 -14.03
CA LEU A 79 -25.22 40.62 -13.39
C LEU A 79 -25.11 39.43 -14.34
N ASP A 80 -25.48 39.61 -15.62
CA ASP A 80 -25.33 38.56 -16.63
C ASP A 80 -23.85 38.25 -16.90
N LYS A 81 -22.99 39.28 -16.98
CA LYS A 81 -21.53 39.10 -17.10
C LYS A 81 -20.96 38.34 -15.89
N ILE A 82 -21.37 38.68 -14.68
CA ILE A 82 -20.92 38.01 -13.44
C ILE A 82 -21.35 36.54 -13.41
N ARG A 83 -22.57 36.23 -13.87
CA ARG A 83 -23.07 34.85 -13.97
C ARG A 83 -22.26 34.03 -14.96
N GLU A 84 -21.84 34.62 -16.07
CA GLU A 84 -21.05 33.94 -17.09
C GLU A 84 -19.61 33.65 -16.65
N THR A 85 -18.94 34.59 -15.97
CA THR A 85 -17.63 34.33 -15.34
C THR A 85 -17.72 33.24 -14.28
N SER A 86 -18.73 33.30 -13.40
CA SER A 86 -18.94 32.28 -12.36
C SER A 86 -19.09 30.87 -12.94
N ARG A 87 -19.81 30.71 -14.07
CA ARG A 87 -19.94 29.42 -14.77
C ARG A 87 -18.61 28.93 -15.34
N ARG A 88 -17.76 29.82 -15.85
CA ARG A 88 -16.44 29.47 -16.37
C ARG A 88 -15.50 28.99 -15.26
N ASP A 89 -15.48 29.67 -14.12
CA ASP A 89 -14.62 29.31 -12.99
C ASP A 89 -14.96 27.94 -12.40
N VAL A 90 -16.25 27.61 -12.31
CA VAL A 90 -16.71 26.26 -11.89
C VAL A 90 -16.25 25.18 -12.87
N LYS A 91 -16.19 25.47 -14.16
CA LYS A 91 -15.71 24.52 -15.18
C LYS A 91 -14.21 24.27 -15.04
N VAL A 92 -13.41 25.33 -14.86
CA VAL A 92 -11.96 25.25 -14.65
C VAL A 92 -11.63 24.46 -13.38
N ALA A 93 -12.33 24.72 -12.27
CA ALA A 93 -12.13 24.01 -11.01
C ALA A 93 -12.42 22.48 -11.13
N LYS A 94 -13.43 22.10 -11.93
CA LYS A 94 -13.77 20.69 -12.19
C LYS A 94 -12.75 19.98 -13.09
N GLU A 95 -12.12 20.69 -14.02
CA GLU A 95 -11.06 20.13 -14.86
C GLU A 95 -9.76 19.97 -14.06
N SER A 96 -9.40 20.97 -13.24
CA SER A 96 -8.23 20.90 -12.35
C SER A 96 -8.27 19.69 -11.41
N THR A 97 -9.41 19.43 -10.77
CA THR A 97 -9.58 18.25 -9.89
C THR A 97 -9.48 16.91 -10.61
N LYS A 98 -9.81 16.85 -11.90
CA LYS A 98 -9.62 15.63 -12.70
C LYS A 98 -8.15 15.41 -13.02
N THR A 99 -7.40 16.45 -13.35
CA THR A 99 -5.97 16.38 -13.64
C THR A 99 -5.16 15.89 -12.44
N THR A 100 -5.39 16.44 -11.24
CA THR A 100 -4.73 15.96 -10.01
C THR A 100 -5.00 14.47 -9.73
N LYS A 101 -6.22 13.98 -9.99
CA LYS A 101 -6.55 12.56 -9.82
C LYS A 101 -5.85 11.66 -10.85
N ILE A 102 -5.57 12.17 -12.05
CA ILE A 102 -4.81 11.43 -13.08
C ILE A 102 -3.34 11.36 -12.67
N GLU A 103 -2.75 12.47 -12.21
CA GLU A 103 -1.36 12.50 -11.74
C GLU A 103 -1.12 11.58 -10.54
N GLU A 104 -2.04 11.53 -9.57
CA GLU A 104 -1.96 10.60 -8.44
C GLU A 104 -2.03 9.13 -8.90
N ARG A 105 -2.89 8.82 -9.89
CA ARG A 105 -2.98 7.47 -10.48
C ARG A 105 -1.70 7.09 -11.23
N GLU A 106 -1.11 8.02 -11.98
CA GLU A 106 0.15 7.79 -12.70
C GLU A 106 1.33 7.59 -11.73
N LYS A 107 1.39 8.34 -10.61
CA LYS A 107 2.38 8.10 -9.55
C LYS A 107 2.21 6.71 -8.93
N THR A 108 0.97 6.33 -8.63
CA THR A 108 0.66 5.01 -8.07
C THR A 108 1.04 3.89 -9.04
N LYS A 109 0.76 4.07 -10.33
CA LYS A 109 1.12 3.10 -11.38
C LYS A 109 2.62 2.91 -11.50
N ARG A 110 3.42 4.00 -11.47
CA ARG A 110 4.89 3.90 -11.49
C ARG A 110 5.42 3.16 -10.27
N PHE A 111 4.89 3.48 -9.09
CA PHE A 111 5.25 2.78 -7.86
C PHE A 111 4.98 1.27 -7.96
N VAL A 112 3.79 0.88 -8.42
CA VAL A 112 3.45 -0.56 -8.63
C VAL A 112 4.41 -1.22 -9.62
N GLN A 113 4.73 -0.57 -10.74
CA GLN A 113 5.67 -1.12 -11.74
C GLN A 113 7.09 -1.31 -11.19
N GLU A 114 7.53 -0.39 -10.32
CA GLU A 114 8.83 -0.47 -9.66
C GLU A 114 8.86 -1.61 -8.64
N THR A 115 7.83 -1.72 -7.79
CA THR A 115 7.66 -2.86 -6.86
C THR A 115 7.59 -4.20 -7.59
N GLU A 116 6.88 -4.30 -8.72
CA GLU A 116 6.85 -5.53 -9.53
C GLU A 116 8.23 -5.89 -10.10
N LYS A 117 9.07 -4.90 -10.42
CA LYS A 117 10.44 -5.14 -10.86
C LYS A 117 11.29 -5.69 -9.73
N GLU A 118 11.22 -5.09 -8.54
CA GLU A 118 11.91 -5.56 -7.34
C GLU A 118 11.50 -7.00 -6.97
N ILE A 119 10.19 -7.31 -7.02
CA ILE A 119 9.70 -8.68 -6.77
C ILE A 119 10.32 -9.67 -7.75
N ARG A 120 10.37 -9.35 -9.05
CA ARG A 120 11.00 -10.22 -10.07
C ARG A 120 12.50 -10.40 -9.84
N GLU A 121 13.19 -9.40 -9.31
CA GLU A 121 14.60 -9.50 -8.95
C GLU A 121 14.79 -10.43 -7.75
N ILE A 122 13.98 -10.29 -6.71
CA ILE A 122 13.95 -11.18 -5.54
C ILE A 122 13.66 -12.63 -5.93
N GLU A 123 12.68 -12.87 -6.81
CA GLU A 123 12.36 -14.23 -7.29
C GLU A 123 13.53 -14.88 -8.04
N LYS A 124 14.26 -14.09 -8.84
CA LYS A 124 15.48 -14.57 -9.54
C LYS A 124 16.58 -14.91 -8.56
N GLU A 125 16.83 -14.07 -7.55
CA GLU A 125 17.84 -14.33 -6.53
C GLU A 125 17.48 -15.55 -5.67
N SER A 126 16.22 -15.67 -5.27
CA SER A 126 15.68 -16.84 -4.57
C SER A 126 15.91 -18.13 -5.35
N THR A 127 15.61 -18.12 -6.65
CA THR A 127 15.85 -19.29 -7.52
C THR A 127 17.33 -19.66 -7.60
N LYS A 128 18.22 -18.67 -7.72
CA LYS A 128 19.67 -18.90 -7.72
C LYS A 128 20.12 -19.53 -6.39
N LEU A 129 19.66 -18.97 -5.27
CA LEU A 129 19.99 -19.47 -3.94
C LEU A 129 19.52 -20.92 -3.75
N ALA A 130 18.30 -21.24 -4.16
CA ALA A 130 17.76 -22.60 -4.11
C ALA A 130 18.63 -23.59 -4.91
N ASN A 131 19.07 -23.20 -6.11
CA ASN A 131 19.96 -24.02 -6.94
C ASN A 131 21.32 -24.23 -6.26
N THR A 132 21.93 -23.18 -5.72
CA THR A 132 23.21 -23.29 -5.00
C THR A 132 23.10 -24.19 -3.78
N HIS A 133 22.01 -24.08 -3.02
CA HIS A 133 21.75 -24.94 -1.88
C HIS A 133 21.61 -26.41 -2.30
N MET A 134 20.86 -26.68 -3.37
CA MET A 134 20.70 -28.03 -3.92
C MET A 134 22.02 -28.65 -4.37
N GLU A 135 22.87 -27.88 -5.06
CA GLU A 135 24.20 -28.34 -5.47
C GLU A 135 25.11 -28.65 -4.26
N THR A 136 25.01 -27.83 -3.21
CA THR A 136 25.79 -28.02 -1.97
C THR A 136 25.37 -29.32 -1.28
N MET A 137 24.07 -29.54 -1.10
CA MET A 137 23.54 -30.77 -0.52
C MET A 137 23.97 -32.00 -1.34
N LYS A 138 23.87 -31.93 -2.67
CA LYS A 138 24.30 -33.03 -3.55
C LYS A 138 25.79 -33.36 -3.40
N LYS A 139 26.65 -32.35 -3.24
CA LYS A 139 28.08 -32.55 -3.00
C LYS A 139 28.34 -33.21 -1.65
N GLN A 140 27.64 -32.77 -0.60
CA GLN A 140 27.74 -33.36 0.74
C GLN A 140 27.29 -34.81 0.74
N ASP A 141 26.16 -35.13 0.10
CA ASP A 141 25.67 -36.51 -0.02
C ASP A 141 26.68 -37.40 -0.75
N GLN A 142 27.25 -36.93 -1.85
CA GLN A 142 28.29 -37.66 -2.58
C GLN A 142 29.56 -37.86 -1.74
N GLU A 143 29.96 -36.89 -0.93
CA GLU A 143 31.11 -37.02 -0.03
C GLU A 143 30.83 -38.02 1.08
N HIS A 144 29.65 -37.96 1.69
CA HIS A 144 29.21 -38.94 2.68
C HIS A 144 29.16 -40.35 2.10
N GLU A 145 28.62 -40.53 0.89
CA GLU A 145 28.60 -41.83 0.21
C GLU A 145 30.01 -42.38 -0.01
N ARG A 146 30.97 -41.53 -0.44
CA ARG A 146 32.38 -41.94 -0.60
C ARG A 146 32.99 -42.36 0.74
N LYS A 147 32.77 -41.60 1.80
CA LYS A 147 33.26 -41.93 3.15
C LYS A 147 32.67 -43.25 3.65
N MET A 148 31.37 -43.46 3.47
CA MET A 148 30.72 -44.72 3.83
C MET A 148 31.30 -45.92 3.07
N LYS A 149 31.56 -45.78 1.76
CA LYS A 149 32.20 -46.85 0.97
C LYS A 149 33.63 -47.13 1.44
N GLN A 150 34.38 -46.11 1.83
CA GLN A 150 35.73 -46.28 2.38
C GLN A 150 35.71 -46.96 3.75
N LEU A 151 34.77 -46.60 4.63
CA LEU A 151 34.56 -47.26 5.91
C LEU A 151 34.19 -48.73 5.71
N GLN A 152 33.25 -49.04 4.82
CA GLN A 152 32.87 -50.41 4.51
C GLN A 152 34.07 -51.24 4.03
N LEU A 153 34.87 -50.70 3.10
CA LEU A 153 36.07 -51.38 2.62
C LEU A 153 37.09 -51.64 3.75
N ALA A 154 37.23 -50.68 4.66
CA ALA A 154 38.13 -50.81 5.80
C ALA A 154 37.63 -51.85 6.82
N GLU A 155 36.31 -51.91 7.07
CA GLU A 155 35.68 -52.95 7.87
C GLU A 155 35.86 -54.34 7.25
N ASP A 156 35.65 -54.47 5.93
CA ASP A 156 35.84 -55.73 5.21
C ASP A 156 37.31 -56.23 5.33
N HIS A 157 38.29 -55.32 5.17
CA HIS A 157 39.70 -55.65 5.35
C HIS A 157 40.06 -56.03 6.79
N LEU A 158 39.43 -55.40 7.80
CA LEU A 158 39.61 -55.80 9.20
C LEU A 158 39.04 -57.19 9.46
N GLY A 159 37.86 -57.51 8.89
CA GLY A 159 37.28 -58.85 8.95
C GLY A 159 38.24 -59.90 8.39
N GLN A 160 38.78 -59.68 7.19
CA GLN A 160 39.77 -60.58 6.58
C GLN A 160 41.03 -60.76 7.43
N LEU A 161 41.55 -59.68 8.02
CA LEU A 161 42.73 -59.74 8.88
C LEU A 161 42.44 -60.51 10.18
N SER A 162 41.25 -60.33 10.75
CA SER A 162 40.77 -61.09 11.91
C SER A 162 40.65 -62.58 11.60
N ASP A 163 40.09 -62.94 10.45
CA ASP A 163 39.99 -64.33 9.99
C ASP A 163 41.38 -64.96 9.79
N HIS A 164 42.32 -64.21 9.19
CA HIS A 164 43.70 -64.67 9.05
C HIS A 164 44.38 -64.90 10.39
N LEU A 165 44.23 -63.98 11.36
CA LEU A 165 44.73 -64.15 12.72
C LEU A 165 44.16 -65.39 13.38
N GLN A 166 42.86 -65.66 13.21
CA GLN A 166 42.21 -66.84 13.74
C GLN A 166 42.85 -68.13 13.18
N VAL A 167 43.09 -68.19 11.86
CA VAL A 167 43.78 -69.32 11.22
C VAL A 167 45.19 -69.52 11.77
N LEU A 168 45.96 -68.44 11.98
CA LEU A 168 47.30 -68.53 12.55
C LEU A 168 47.26 -69.04 14.00
N MET A 169 46.31 -68.56 14.80
CA MET A 169 46.10 -69.03 16.17
C MET A 169 45.71 -70.51 16.23
N ASP A 170 44.90 -70.98 15.29
CA ASP A 170 44.52 -72.40 15.23
C ASP A 170 45.69 -73.29 14.81
N LYS A 171 46.58 -72.83 13.92
CA LYS A 171 47.85 -73.50 13.63
C LYS A 171 48.76 -73.59 14.86
N VAL A 172 48.84 -72.52 15.65
CA VAL A 172 49.59 -72.54 16.93
C VAL A 172 49.02 -73.60 17.87
N LYS A 173 47.68 -73.68 18.02
CA LYS A 173 47.05 -74.73 18.84
C LYS A 173 47.37 -76.13 18.32
N GLN A 174 47.40 -76.31 16.99
CA GLN A 174 47.75 -77.60 16.38
C GLN A 174 49.20 -78.00 16.68
N CYS A 175 50.17 -77.08 16.56
CA CYS A 175 51.57 -77.36 16.94
C CYS A 175 51.66 -77.85 18.39
N HIS A 176 50.98 -77.18 19.32
CA HIS A 176 50.93 -77.60 20.72
C HIS A 176 50.28 -78.97 20.92
N ALA A 177 49.19 -79.26 20.19
CA ALA A 177 48.50 -80.55 20.27
C ALA A 177 49.36 -81.71 19.74
N GLU A 178 50.19 -81.44 18.74
CA GLU A 178 51.13 -82.41 18.15
C GLU A 178 52.46 -82.51 18.94
N GLY A 179 52.66 -81.68 19.98
CA GLY A 179 53.88 -81.64 20.77
C GLY A 179 55.09 -81.05 20.01
N ILE A 180 54.84 -80.27 18.97
CA ILE A 180 55.85 -79.64 18.11
C ILE A 180 56.06 -78.20 18.58
N GLU A 181 57.31 -77.74 18.50
CA GLU A 181 57.67 -76.36 18.81
C GLU A 181 57.02 -75.39 17.80
N VAL A 182 56.46 -74.28 18.29
CA VAL A 182 55.78 -73.28 17.44
C VAL A 182 56.84 -72.57 16.58
N PRO A 183 56.69 -72.54 15.24
CA PRO A 183 57.64 -71.84 14.39
C PRO A 183 57.74 -70.35 14.73
N GLU A 184 58.96 -69.81 14.76
CA GLU A 184 59.20 -68.39 15.04
C GLU A 184 58.51 -67.48 14.00
N GLU A 185 58.50 -67.90 12.73
CA GLU A 185 57.79 -67.21 11.65
C GLU A 185 56.28 -67.08 11.92
N LEU A 186 55.66 -68.11 12.50
CA LEU A 186 54.24 -68.08 12.86
C LEU A 186 53.97 -67.07 13.99
N THR A 187 54.90 -66.99 14.95
CA THR A 187 54.81 -66.04 16.07
C THR A 187 54.97 -64.60 15.60
N LEU A 188 55.92 -64.34 14.68
CA LEU A 188 56.12 -63.03 14.06
C LEU A 188 54.91 -62.59 13.24
N GLN A 189 54.32 -63.47 12.43
CA GLN A 189 53.11 -63.17 11.65
C GLN A 189 51.92 -62.79 12.55
N ILE A 190 51.73 -63.48 13.68
CA ILE A 190 50.67 -63.15 14.64
C ILE A 190 50.90 -61.77 15.26
N GLN A 191 52.13 -61.45 15.66
CA GLN A 191 52.46 -60.13 16.22
C GLN A 191 52.22 -59.01 15.21
N GLU A 192 52.67 -59.20 13.96
CA GLU A 192 52.52 -58.20 12.91
C GLU A 192 51.04 -57.98 12.56
N HIS A 193 50.28 -59.04 12.32
CA HIS A 193 48.85 -58.92 12.02
C HIS A 193 48.05 -58.33 13.21
N SER A 194 48.38 -58.68 14.46
CA SER A 194 47.72 -58.13 15.65
C SER A 194 47.99 -56.63 15.81
N LYS A 195 49.22 -56.20 15.50
CA LYS A 195 49.61 -54.79 15.51
C LYS A 195 48.83 -54.02 14.44
N VAL A 196 48.81 -54.51 13.20
CA VAL A 196 48.08 -53.87 12.09
C VAL A 196 46.58 -53.80 12.36
N LEU A 197 45.98 -54.85 12.93
CA LEU A 197 44.58 -54.86 13.34
C LEU A 197 44.31 -53.75 14.36
N THR A 198 45.11 -53.67 15.41
CA THR A 198 44.96 -52.66 16.48
C THR A 198 45.08 -51.24 15.93
N GLU A 199 46.10 -50.97 15.11
CA GLU A 199 46.31 -49.65 14.49
C GLU A 199 45.13 -49.24 13.60
N ARG A 200 44.63 -50.16 12.76
CA ARG A 200 43.48 -49.89 11.87
C ARG A 200 42.18 -49.71 12.64
N THR A 201 41.94 -50.48 13.70
CA THR A 201 40.76 -50.31 14.56
C THR A 201 40.76 -48.93 15.23
N ILE A 202 41.91 -48.46 15.73
CA ILE A 202 42.03 -47.12 16.32
C ILE A 202 41.75 -46.03 15.27
N GLN A 203 42.31 -46.17 14.06
CA GLN A 203 42.07 -45.22 12.97
C GLN A 203 40.59 -45.12 12.60
N LEU A 204 39.86 -46.26 12.55
CA LEU A 204 38.42 -46.26 12.27
C LEU A 204 37.60 -45.63 13.39
N GLN A 205 37.96 -45.85 14.67
CA GLN A 205 37.26 -45.21 15.79
C GLN A 205 37.44 -43.69 15.84
N GLN A 206 38.46 -43.17 15.17
CA GLN A 206 38.77 -41.73 15.10
C GLN A 206 38.28 -41.05 13.81
N SER A 207 37.75 -41.82 12.85
CA SER A 207 37.29 -41.34 11.54
C SER A 207 35.80 -41.01 11.53
#